data_AF-A0A851KGL6-F1
#
_entry.id   AF-A0A851KGL6-F1
#
_cell.length_a   1.000
_cell.length_b   1.000
_cell.length_c   1.000
_cell.angle_alpha   90.00
_cell.angle_beta   90.00
_cell.angle_gamma   90.00
#
_symmetry.space_group_name_H-M   'P 1'
#
loop_
_entity.id
_entity.type
_entity.pdbx_description
1 polymer ?
#
loop_
_entity_poly.entity_id
_entity_poly.type
_entity_poly.pdbx_seq_one_letter_code
_entity_poly.pdbx_strand_id
1 'polypeptide(L)'
;QGIIEKSKVKGIPIIIDAVSIFFISVSGLTFKNLFSKCSYYIFQDGLWLISQQPSLIQGYQRAILTPNYMEFSRLYEAMLRDPVDSSDHHGCVLRLSQAMGNLTVVQKGERDLISDGEKVLVCSHEGSSRRCGGQGDLLSGSLGVLAHWAFVAGAEKTNGQNPFLVAAFGACSLTRQSNHQAFQKFGRSMTASDMVSEVGTAFNKLFET
;
A
#
# COMPACT_ATOMS: atom_id res chain seq x y z
N GLN A 1 -4.71 18.25 -3.50
CA GLN A 1 -4.60 18.33 -4.98
C GLN A 1 -3.19 18.72 -5.46
N GLY A 2 -2.66 19.90 -5.12
CA GLY A 2 -1.39 20.39 -5.69
C GLY A 2 -0.13 19.54 -5.46
N ILE A 3 -0.04 18.76 -4.38
CA ILE A 3 1.11 17.85 -4.15
C ILE A 3 1.03 16.60 -5.05
N ILE A 4 -0.17 16.05 -5.27
CA ILE A 4 -0.37 14.88 -6.13
C ILE A 4 0.00 15.23 -7.57
N GLU A 5 -0.49 16.36 -8.07
CA GLU A 5 -0.16 16.83 -9.43
C GLU A 5 1.34 17.07 -9.62
N LYS A 6 2.00 17.74 -8.67
CA LYS A 6 3.46 17.93 -8.71
C LYS A 6 4.23 16.60 -8.69
N SER A 7 3.73 15.63 -7.94
CA SER A 7 4.34 14.29 -7.85
C SER A 7 4.17 13.53 -9.16
N LYS A 8 2.99 13.60 -9.79
CA LYS A 8 2.73 13.04 -11.12
C LYS A 8 3.67 13.59 -12.19
N VAL A 9 3.84 14.92 -12.24
CA VAL A 9 4.76 15.59 -13.20
C VAL A 9 6.20 15.12 -13.02
N LYS A 10 6.63 14.87 -11.78
CA LYS A 10 7.98 14.38 -11.46
C LYS A 10 8.10 12.85 -11.54
N GLY A 11 7.01 12.13 -11.81
CA GLY A 11 6.98 10.67 -11.80
C GLY A 11 7.29 10.06 -10.42
N ILE A 12 7.05 10.78 -9.33
CA ILE A 12 7.31 10.29 -7.97
C ILE A 12 6.26 9.23 -7.61
N PRO A 13 6.64 8.02 -7.17
CA PRO A 13 5.68 7.04 -6.69
C PRO A 13 4.89 7.55 -5.48
N ILE A 14 3.60 7.22 -5.42
CA ILE A 14 2.66 7.69 -4.40
C ILE A 14 2.03 6.48 -3.71
N ILE A 15 2.08 6.42 -2.38
CA ILE A 15 1.35 5.40 -1.62
C ILE A 15 0.21 6.09 -0.90
N ILE A 16 -0.99 5.53 -1.02
CA ILE A 16 -2.20 6.04 -0.38
C ILE A 16 -2.77 4.94 0.49
N ASP A 17 -2.67 5.14 1.81
CA ASP A 17 -3.37 4.36 2.81
C ASP A 17 -4.53 5.15 3.40
N ALA A 18 -5.33 4.48 4.22
CA ALA A 18 -6.45 5.08 4.95
C ALA A 18 -6.02 6.33 5.72
N VAL A 19 -5.00 6.21 6.58
CA VAL A 19 -4.65 7.25 7.56
C VAL A 19 -3.52 8.17 7.06
N SER A 20 -2.92 7.89 5.90
CA SER A 20 -1.72 8.60 5.43
C SER A 20 -1.53 8.55 3.91
N ILE A 21 -1.10 9.68 3.33
CA ILE A 21 -0.59 9.76 1.97
C ILE A 21 0.93 9.93 2.05
N PHE A 22 1.68 8.93 1.58
CA PHE A 22 3.14 8.97 1.54
C PHE A 22 3.64 9.31 0.13
N PHE A 23 4.60 10.24 0.05
CA PHE A 23 5.29 10.61 -1.18
C PHE A 23 6.74 10.13 -1.10
N ILE A 24 7.18 9.33 -2.07
CA ILE A 24 8.53 8.77 -2.09
C ILE A 24 9.39 9.64 -3.03
N SER A 25 9.97 10.72 -2.50
CA SER A 25 10.91 11.58 -3.24
C SER A 25 12.35 11.32 -2.78
N VAL A 26 13.22 10.89 -3.70
CA VAL A 26 14.65 10.59 -3.41
C VAL A 26 15.62 11.63 -3.97
N SER A 27 15.16 12.68 -4.65
CA SER A 27 16.03 13.86 -4.82
C SER A 27 16.09 14.61 -3.49
N GLY A 28 17.27 15.08 -3.09
CA GLY A 28 17.57 15.80 -1.84
C GLY A 28 16.77 17.07 -1.54
N LEU A 29 15.58 17.26 -2.15
CA LEU A 29 14.50 18.02 -1.56
C LEU A 29 14.07 17.32 -0.28
N THR A 30 14.71 17.75 0.81
CA THR A 30 14.26 17.67 2.18
C THR A 30 12.72 17.67 2.22
N PHE A 31 12.14 16.67 2.89
CA PHE A 31 10.72 16.58 3.27
C PHE A 31 10.14 17.95 3.73
N LYS A 32 10.99 18.85 4.26
CA LYS A 32 10.71 20.26 4.59
C LYS A 32 10.02 21.08 3.49
N ASN A 33 10.35 20.91 2.20
CA ASN A 33 9.83 21.81 1.14
C ASN A 33 8.47 21.40 0.56
N LEU A 34 7.98 20.18 0.83
CA LEU A 34 6.62 19.78 0.46
C LEU A 34 5.58 20.27 1.50
N PHE A 35 5.98 20.39 2.76
CA PHE A 35 5.11 20.75 3.89
C PHE A 35 5.17 22.22 4.31
N SER A 36 6.18 23.02 3.93
CA SER A 36 6.32 24.41 4.43
C SER A 36 5.24 25.40 3.97
N LYS A 37 4.33 24.98 3.08
CA LYS A 37 3.20 25.79 2.58
C LYS A 37 1.83 25.11 2.71
N CYS A 38 1.73 24.03 3.46
CA CYS A 38 0.44 23.41 3.74
C CYS A 38 -0.07 23.94 5.08
N SER A 39 -0.98 24.93 5.04
CA SER A 39 -1.91 25.15 6.16
C SER A 39 -2.45 23.79 6.60
N TYR A 40 -2.52 23.57 7.92
CA TYR A 40 -3.11 22.40 8.56
C TYR A 40 -4.51 22.10 7.98
N TYR A 41 -4.57 21.35 6.89
CA TYR A 41 -5.76 20.64 6.48
C TYR A 41 -5.73 19.35 7.29
N ILE A 42 -6.72 19.19 8.16
CA ILE A 42 -7.06 17.91 8.77
C ILE A 42 -7.10 16.90 7.61
N PHE A 43 -6.13 16.00 7.55
CA PHE A 43 -6.09 14.98 6.51
C PHE A 43 -7.32 14.10 6.71
N GLN A 44 -8.34 14.32 5.88
CA GLN A 44 -9.33 13.29 5.62
C GLN A 44 -8.60 12.05 5.11
N ASP A 45 -9.09 10.87 5.50
CA ASP A 45 -8.52 9.58 5.10
C ASP A 45 -8.15 9.59 3.61
N GLY A 46 -6.89 9.24 3.29
CA GLY A 46 -6.36 9.37 1.93
C GLY A 46 -7.19 8.60 0.91
N LEU A 47 -7.59 7.38 1.25
CA LEU A 47 -8.50 6.56 0.44
C LEU A 47 -9.92 7.11 0.39
N TRP A 48 -10.40 7.78 1.45
CA TRP A 48 -11.70 8.44 1.42
C TRP A 48 -11.69 9.58 0.38
N LEU A 49 -10.66 10.42 0.37
CA LEU A 49 -10.50 11.45 -0.66
C LEU A 49 -10.48 10.86 -2.07
N ILE A 50 -9.76 9.77 -2.28
CA ILE A 50 -9.74 9.09 -3.59
C ILE A 50 -11.12 8.52 -3.94
N SER A 51 -11.89 8.01 -2.98
CA SER A 51 -13.26 7.55 -3.25
C SER A 51 -14.20 8.68 -3.67
N GLN A 52 -14.01 9.90 -3.14
CA GLN A 52 -14.80 11.08 -3.53
C GLN A 52 -14.36 11.65 -4.88
N GLN A 53 -13.06 11.61 -5.18
CA GLN A 53 -12.49 12.16 -6.41
C GLN A 53 -11.42 11.23 -7.02
N PRO A 54 -11.83 10.13 -7.67
CA PRO A 54 -10.87 9.14 -8.17
C PRO A 54 -9.93 9.66 -9.26
N SER A 55 -10.38 10.67 -10.02
CA SER A 55 -9.61 11.33 -11.07
C SER A 55 -8.27 11.93 -10.59
N LEU A 56 -8.11 12.16 -9.28
CA LEU A 56 -6.86 12.62 -8.69
C LEU A 56 -5.68 11.68 -8.97
N ILE A 57 -5.92 10.37 -9.02
CA ILE A 57 -4.86 9.35 -9.19
C ILE A 57 -5.14 8.34 -10.30
N GLN A 58 -6.35 8.31 -10.85
CA GLN A 58 -6.70 7.46 -11.98
C GLN A 58 -5.69 7.61 -13.13
N GLY A 59 -5.26 6.47 -13.70
CA GLY A 59 -4.26 6.37 -14.77
C GLY A 59 -2.81 6.55 -14.32
N TYR A 60 -2.55 6.85 -13.04
CA TYR A 60 -1.18 7.02 -12.54
C TYR A 60 -0.63 5.70 -11.99
N GLN A 61 -0.06 4.89 -12.87
CA GLN A 61 0.45 3.54 -12.55
C GLN A 61 1.59 3.49 -11.52
N ARG A 62 2.16 4.64 -11.15
CA ARG A 62 3.15 4.75 -10.05
C ARG A 62 2.50 4.99 -8.68
N ALA A 63 1.17 4.94 -8.59
CA ALA A 63 0.46 4.95 -7.32
C ALA A 63 0.12 3.54 -6.84
N ILE A 64 0.10 3.37 -5.52
CA ILE A 64 -0.34 2.16 -4.84
C ILE A 64 -1.41 2.52 -3.82
N LEU A 65 -2.56 1.88 -3.87
CA LEU A 65 -3.64 2.01 -2.87
C LEU A 65 -3.62 0.81 -1.93
N THR A 66 -3.74 1.03 -0.63
CA THR A 66 -3.74 -0.06 0.37
C THR A 66 -5.05 -0.17 1.16
N PRO A 67 -6.23 -0.27 0.52
CA PRO A 67 -7.50 -0.29 1.24
C PRO A 67 -7.67 -1.55 2.11
N ASN A 68 -8.22 -1.37 3.31
CA ASN A 68 -8.90 -2.47 4.01
C ASN A 68 -10.25 -2.80 3.33
N TYR A 69 -10.94 -3.84 3.81
CA TYR A 69 -12.22 -4.27 3.25
C TYR A 69 -13.27 -3.15 3.12
N MET A 70 -13.42 -2.30 4.14
CA MET A 70 -14.41 -1.22 4.13
C MET A 70 -14.04 -0.09 3.17
N GLU A 71 -12.76 0.30 3.15
CA GLU A 71 -12.24 1.28 2.18
C GLU A 71 -12.33 0.77 0.75
N PHE A 72 -12.01 -0.51 0.54
CA PHE A 72 -12.07 -1.17 -0.75
C PHE A 72 -13.50 -1.15 -1.28
N SER A 73 -14.48 -1.52 -0.45
CA SER A 73 -15.89 -1.54 -0.85
C SER A 73 -16.39 -0.17 -1.28
N ARG A 74 -16.07 0.88 -0.49
CA ARG A 74 -16.42 2.26 -0.84
C ARG A 74 -15.75 2.72 -2.14
N LEU A 75 -14.47 2.42 -2.31
CA LEU A 75 -13.73 2.79 -3.50
C LEU A 75 -14.23 2.05 -4.75
N TYR A 76 -14.57 0.76 -4.60
CA TYR A 76 -15.13 -0.08 -5.65
C TYR A 76 -16.48 0.47 -6.13
N GLU A 77 -17.40 0.73 -5.20
CA GLU A 77 -18.71 1.31 -5.52
C GLU A 77 -18.59 2.69 -6.17
N ALA A 78 -17.68 3.55 -5.68
CA ALA A 78 -17.44 4.86 -6.28
C ALA A 78 -16.91 4.79 -7.72
N MET A 79 -16.11 3.77 -8.04
CA MET A 79 -15.47 3.60 -9.34
C MET A 79 -16.32 2.84 -10.36
N LEU A 80 -16.92 1.73 -9.94
CA LEU A 80 -17.66 0.84 -10.83
C LEU A 80 -19.17 1.05 -10.80
N ARG A 81 -19.69 1.81 -9.80
CA ARG A 81 -21.13 1.99 -9.55
C ARG A 81 -21.89 0.69 -9.28
N ASP A 82 -21.16 -0.33 -8.86
CA ASP A 82 -21.67 -1.66 -8.49
C ASP A 82 -21.15 -2.06 -7.11
N PRO A 83 -21.90 -2.86 -6.34
CA PRO A 83 -21.43 -3.40 -5.06
C PRO A 83 -20.32 -4.45 -5.26
N VAL A 84 -19.49 -4.65 -4.24
CA VAL A 84 -18.47 -5.71 -4.23
C VAL A 84 -19.14 -7.07 -4.17
N ASP A 85 -18.78 -7.96 -5.10
CA ASP A 85 -19.16 -9.36 -5.05
C ASP A 85 -18.30 -10.10 -4.00
N SER A 86 -18.91 -10.46 -2.88
CA SER A 86 -18.26 -11.20 -1.80
C SER A 86 -17.86 -12.64 -2.19
N SER A 87 -18.36 -13.17 -3.30
CA SER A 87 -17.93 -14.48 -3.82
C SER A 87 -16.69 -14.40 -4.71
N ASP A 88 -16.44 -13.26 -5.36
CA ASP A 88 -15.37 -13.03 -6.33
C ASP A 88 -14.43 -11.89 -5.91
N HIS A 89 -13.72 -12.08 -4.79
CA HIS A 89 -12.76 -11.09 -4.29
C HIS A 89 -11.61 -10.85 -5.29
N HIS A 90 -11.16 -11.92 -5.99
CA HIS A 90 -10.09 -11.84 -7.00
C HIS A 90 -10.49 -10.99 -8.19
N GLY A 91 -11.67 -11.23 -8.78
CA GLY A 91 -12.15 -10.42 -9.88
C GLY A 91 -12.48 -9.00 -9.44
N CYS A 92 -12.96 -8.78 -8.21
CA CYS A 92 -13.19 -7.43 -7.70
C CYS A 92 -11.90 -6.58 -7.64
N VAL A 93 -10.80 -7.10 -7.07
CA VAL A 93 -9.55 -6.33 -7.00
C VAL A 93 -8.96 -6.06 -8.39
N LEU A 94 -9.09 -7.01 -9.32
CA LEU A 94 -8.65 -6.87 -10.70
C LEU A 94 -9.45 -5.78 -11.43
N ARG A 95 -10.78 -5.85 -11.37
CA ARG A 95 -11.68 -4.87 -12.00
C ARG A 95 -11.48 -3.47 -11.44
N LEU A 96 -11.25 -3.34 -10.13
CA LEU A 96 -10.96 -2.04 -9.53
C LEU A 96 -9.65 -1.45 -10.04
N SER A 97 -8.59 -2.26 -10.08
CA SER A 97 -7.30 -1.82 -10.61
C SER A 97 -7.41 -1.37 -12.08
N GLN A 98 -8.14 -2.12 -12.91
CA GLN A 98 -8.42 -1.78 -14.32
C GLN A 98 -9.22 -0.48 -14.45
N ALA A 99 -10.31 -0.32 -13.69
CA ALA A 99 -11.11 0.91 -13.69
C ALA A 99 -10.29 2.14 -13.28
N MET A 100 -9.28 1.93 -12.42
CA MET A 100 -8.34 2.95 -11.95
C MET A 100 -7.17 3.20 -12.93
N GLY A 101 -7.15 2.53 -14.09
CA GLY A 101 -6.11 2.69 -15.11
C GLY A 101 -4.85 1.85 -14.85
N ASN A 102 -5.04 0.59 -14.45
CA ASN A 102 -3.98 -0.38 -14.13
C ASN A 102 -3.06 0.09 -13.00
N LEU A 103 -3.69 0.67 -11.98
CA LEU A 103 -3.02 1.15 -10.79
C LEU A 103 -2.88 0.02 -9.77
N THR A 104 -1.77 -0.07 -9.03
CA THR A 104 -1.58 -1.16 -8.08
C THR A 104 -2.50 -1.01 -6.85
N VAL A 105 -3.34 -2.01 -6.57
CA VAL A 105 -4.26 -2.03 -5.43
C VAL A 105 -3.93 -3.22 -4.53
N VAL A 106 -3.81 -2.96 -3.23
CA VAL A 106 -3.60 -3.94 -2.15
C VAL A 106 -4.85 -3.97 -1.29
N GLN A 107 -5.73 -4.95 -1.49
CA GLN A 107 -6.86 -5.19 -0.61
C GLN A 107 -6.39 -5.98 0.62
N LYS A 108 -6.30 -5.29 1.77
CA LYS A 108 -5.86 -5.87 3.04
C LYS A 108 -6.96 -6.76 3.62
N GLY A 109 -6.59 -7.97 4.06
CA GLY A 109 -7.56 -8.98 4.50
C GLY A 109 -6.96 -10.09 5.36
N GLU A 110 -7.70 -11.19 5.46
CA GLU A 110 -7.13 -12.45 6.01
C GLU A 110 -5.94 -12.90 5.15
N ARG A 111 -6.12 -12.83 3.82
CA ARG A 111 -5.06 -12.85 2.81
C ARG A 111 -5.11 -11.52 2.09
N ASP A 112 -3.94 -10.95 1.80
CA ASP A 112 -3.88 -9.68 1.08
C ASP A 112 -3.91 -9.97 -0.43
N LEU A 113 -4.87 -9.36 -1.14
CA LEU A 113 -5.00 -9.49 -2.59
C LEU A 113 -4.38 -8.26 -3.25
N ILE A 114 -3.50 -8.50 -4.21
CA ILE A 114 -2.68 -7.44 -4.83
C ILE A 114 -2.87 -7.52 -6.34
N SER A 115 -3.32 -6.44 -6.97
CA SER A 115 -3.47 -6.41 -8.43
C SER A 115 -2.93 -5.14 -9.04
N ASP A 116 -2.33 -5.27 -10.22
CA ASP A 116 -1.93 -4.18 -11.11
C ASP A 116 -2.84 -4.06 -12.34
N GLY A 117 -3.96 -4.79 -12.37
CA GLY A 117 -4.95 -4.74 -13.44
C GLY A 117 -4.71 -5.79 -14.53
N GLU A 118 -3.56 -6.45 -14.52
CA GLU A 118 -3.26 -7.59 -15.40
C GLU A 118 -3.38 -8.92 -14.67
N LYS A 119 -2.92 -8.97 -13.42
CA LYS A 119 -2.92 -10.18 -12.60
C LYS A 119 -3.25 -9.89 -11.15
N VAL A 120 -3.50 -10.96 -10.40
CA VAL A 120 -3.75 -10.90 -8.95
C VAL A 120 -2.74 -11.81 -8.24
N LEU A 121 -1.99 -11.25 -7.31
CA LEU A 121 -1.15 -11.98 -6.36
C LEU A 121 -1.87 -12.10 -5.01
N VAL A 122 -1.60 -13.19 -4.30
CA VAL A 122 -2.16 -13.44 -2.97
C VAL A 122 -1.02 -13.56 -1.98
N CYS A 123 -0.92 -12.61 -1.05
CA CYS A 123 -0.05 -12.75 0.10
C CYS A 123 -0.79 -13.55 1.18
N SER A 124 -0.44 -14.83 1.29
CA SER A 124 -0.98 -15.76 2.29
C SER A 124 0.00 -16.04 3.44
N HIS A 125 1.07 -15.22 3.55
CA HIS A 125 2.06 -15.35 4.60
C HIS A 125 1.39 -15.37 5.97
N GLU A 126 1.89 -16.16 6.91
CA GLU A 126 1.23 -16.25 8.22
C GLU A 126 1.38 -14.91 8.97
N GLY A 127 0.27 -14.42 9.50
CA GLY A 127 0.21 -13.25 10.38
C GLY A 127 -0.18 -13.67 11.80
N SER A 128 -0.97 -12.83 12.46
CA SER A 128 -1.65 -13.18 13.71
C SER A 128 -3.10 -12.70 13.68
N SER A 129 -3.90 -13.18 14.64
CA SER A 129 -5.27 -12.69 14.84
C SER A 129 -5.34 -11.29 15.47
N ARG A 130 -4.19 -10.69 15.84
CA ARG A 130 -4.15 -9.43 16.57
C ARG A 130 -4.05 -8.21 15.64
N ARG A 131 -5.11 -7.39 15.66
CA ARG A 131 -5.18 -6.08 15.01
C ARG A 131 -4.92 -4.93 15.98
N CYS A 132 -3.65 -4.58 16.22
CA CYS A 132 -3.28 -3.30 16.85
C CYS A 132 -3.37 -2.13 15.85
N GLY A 133 -3.65 -0.92 16.36
CA GLY A 133 -3.57 0.31 15.57
C GLY A 133 -2.12 0.61 15.18
N GLY A 134 -1.91 1.18 13.99
CA GLY A 134 -0.58 1.49 13.44
C GLY A 134 0.03 0.42 12.53
N GLN A 135 -0.64 -0.72 12.32
CA GLN A 135 -0.14 -1.73 11.36
C GLN A 135 -0.15 -1.27 9.91
N GLY A 136 -1.13 -0.44 9.54
CA GLY A 136 -1.19 0.19 8.21
C GLY A 136 0.04 1.05 7.95
N ASP A 137 0.51 1.79 8.96
CA ASP A 137 1.69 2.66 8.85
C ASP A 137 2.98 1.85 8.61
N LEU A 138 3.09 0.67 9.24
CA LEU A 138 4.21 -0.23 8.99
C LEU A 138 4.19 -0.75 7.55
N LEU A 139 3.01 -1.12 7.05
CA LEU A 139 2.84 -1.56 5.66
C LEU A 139 3.18 -0.44 4.68
N SER A 140 2.60 0.75 4.85
CA SER A 140 2.83 1.88 3.93
C SER A 140 4.28 2.37 3.97
N GLY A 141 4.91 2.38 5.16
CA GLY A 141 6.31 2.74 5.34
C GLY A 141 7.26 1.76 4.64
N SER A 142 7.08 0.45 4.89
CA SER A 142 7.89 -0.59 4.24
C SER A 142 7.65 -0.65 2.73
N LEU A 143 6.40 -0.51 2.29
CA LEU A 143 6.04 -0.40 0.88
C LEU A 143 6.74 0.77 0.20
N GLY A 144 6.91 1.89 0.88
CA GLY A 144 7.61 3.05 0.35
C GLY A 144 9.07 2.76 -0.01
N VAL A 145 9.76 2.09 0.91
CA VAL A 145 11.16 1.70 0.70
C VAL A 145 11.26 0.64 -0.40
N LEU A 146 10.44 -0.40 -0.34
CA LEU A 146 10.48 -1.51 -1.31
C LEU A 146 10.07 -1.06 -2.72
N ALA A 147 9.08 -0.17 -2.84
CA ALA A 147 8.68 0.40 -4.13
C ALA A 147 9.79 1.22 -4.75
N HIS A 148 10.54 1.98 -3.95
CA HIS A 148 11.70 2.71 -4.43
C HIS A 148 12.80 1.76 -4.92
N TRP A 149 13.15 0.75 -4.12
CA TRP A 149 14.18 -0.22 -4.50
C TRP A 149 13.80 -1.00 -5.74
N ALA A 150 12.57 -1.50 -5.84
CA ALA A 150 12.08 -2.20 -7.02
C ALA A 150 12.09 -1.30 -8.27
N PHE A 151 11.71 -0.03 -8.12
CA PHE A 151 11.75 0.95 -9.21
C PHE A 151 13.17 1.22 -9.72
N VAL A 152 14.14 1.39 -8.81
CA VAL A 152 15.55 1.66 -9.18
C VAL A 152 16.25 0.41 -9.70
N ALA A 153 15.91 -0.77 -9.18
CA ALA A 153 16.52 -2.04 -9.61
C ALA A 153 16.17 -2.41 -11.06
N GLY A 154 15.07 -1.89 -11.59
CA GLY A 154 14.66 -2.10 -12.98
C GLY A 154 14.08 -3.49 -13.26
N ALA A 155 13.59 -3.68 -14.48
CA ALA A 155 12.81 -4.85 -14.88
C ALA A 155 13.58 -6.19 -14.81
N GLU A 156 14.91 -6.15 -14.95
CA GLU A 156 15.74 -7.37 -14.84
C GLU A 156 15.65 -7.99 -13.45
N LYS A 157 15.63 -7.15 -12.40
CA LYS A 157 15.57 -7.61 -11.01
C LYS A 157 14.15 -7.94 -10.56
N THR A 158 13.12 -7.52 -11.30
CA THR A 158 11.71 -7.87 -11.05
C THR A 158 11.21 -9.01 -11.94
N ASN A 159 12.10 -9.68 -12.70
CA ASN A 159 11.73 -10.71 -13.68
C ASN A 159 10.65 -10.23 -14.67
N GLY A 160 10.75 -8.98 -15.12
CA GLY A 160 9.78 -8.34 -16.02
C GLY A 160 8.43 -8.00 -15.37
N GLN A 161 8.26 -8.24 -14.07
CA GLN A 161 7.04 -7.88 -13.36
C GLN A 161 7.00 -6.40 -13.02
N ASN A 162 5.78 -5.87 -12.84
CA ASN A 162 5.57 -4.52 -12.33
C ASN A 162 6.28 -4.34 -10.97
N PRO A 163 7.22 -3.39 -10.83
CA PRO A 163 7.98 -3.18 -9.60
C PRO A 163 7.09 -2.84 -8.40
N PHE A 164 5.98 -2.14 -8.62
CA PHE A 164 5.02 -1.79 -7.55
C PHE A 164 4.26 -3.00 -7.05
N LEU A 165 3.97 -3.97 -7.93
CA LEU A 165 3.34 -5.23 -7.56
C LEU A 165 4.27 -6.09 -6.71
N VAL A 166 5.55 -6.20 -7.11
CA VAL A 166 6.58 -6.94 -6.35
C VAL A 166 6.81 -6.27 -4.98
N ALA A 167 6.92 -4.95 -4.96
CA ALA A 167 7.07 -4.19 -3.72
C ALA A 167 5.89 -4.36 -2.77
N ALA A 168 4.65 -4.31 -3.30
CA ALA A 168 3.44 -4.54 -2.52
C ALA A 168 3.43 -5.93 -1.88
N PHE A 169 3.80 -6.97 -2.64
CA PHE A 169 3.89 -8.33 -2.12
C PHE A 169 4.95 -8.46 -1.01
N GLY A 170 6.14 -7.88 -1.22
CA GLY A 170 7.19 -7.86 -0.22
C GLY A 170 6.78 -7.12 1.06
N ALA A 171 6.13 -5.97 0.93
CA ALA A 171 5.68 -5.17 2.07
C ALA A 171 4.57 -5.87 2.89
N CYS A 172 3.62 -6.52 2.21
CA CYS A 172 2.60 -7.34 2.89
C CYS A 172 3.26 -8.49 3.65
N SER A 173 4.17 -9.22 3.00
CA SER A 173 4.89 -10.35 3.61
C SER A 173 5.69 -9.91 4.84
N LEU A 174 6.43 -8.79 4.74
CA LEU A 174 7.21 -8.22 5.83
C LEU A 174 6.32 -7.81 7.01
N THR A 175 5.22 -7.11 6.73
CA THR A 175 4.27 -6.66 7.76
C THR A 175 3.66 -7.85 8.49
N ARG A 176 3.26 -8.89 7.76
CA ARG A 176 2.65 -10.11 8.32
C ARG A 176 3.66 -10.92 9.13
N GLN A 177 4.88 -11.09 8.64
CA GLN A 177 5.96 -11.76 9.38
C GLN A 177 6.32 -11.00 10.67
N SER A 178 6.38 -9.67 10.62
CA SER A 178 6.62 -8.83 11.80
C SER A 178 5.49 -8.97 12.82
N ASN A 179 4.24 -8.96 12.34
CA ASN A 179 3.04 -9.18 13.16
C ASN A 179 3.05 -10.56 13.83
N HIS A 180 3.37 -11.62 13.09
CA HIS A 180 3.43 -12.98 13.59
C HIS A 180 4.46 -13.13 14.72
N GLN A 181 5.69 -12.63 14.50
CA GLN A 181 6.77 -12.72 15.49
C GLN A 181 6.47 -11.92 16.75
N ALA A 182 5.96 -10.68 16.59
CA ALA A 182 5.59 -9.86 17.73
C ALA A 182 4.44 -10.50 18.51
N PHE A 183 3.47 -11.10 17.83
CA PHE A 183 2.35 -11.75 18.50
C PHE A 183 2.79 -13.00 19.27
N GLN A 184 3.75 -13.77 18.77
CA GLN A 184 4.33 -14.90 19.52
C GLN A 184 4.97 -14.46 20.84
N LYS A 185 5.54 -13.26 20.89
CA LYS A 185 6.21 -12.71 22.08
C LYS A 185 5.24 -12.03 23.06
N PHE A 186 4.31 -11.24 22.54
CA PHE A 186 3.49 -10.33 23.35
C PHE A 186 2.01 -10.73 23.40
N GLY A 187 1.57 -11.68 22.57
CA GLY A 187 0.19 -12.14 22.52
C GLY A 187 -0.81 -10.98 22.39
N ARG A 188 -1.82 -10.97 23.25
CA ARG A 188 -2.90 -9.96 23.20
C ARG A 188 -2.43 -8.53 23.49
N SER A 189 -1.37 -8.35 24.27
CA SER A 189 -0.86 -7.01 24.62
C SER A 189 -0.01 -6.38 23.51
N MET A 190 0.25 -7.10 22.41
CA MET A 190 1.01 -6.58 21.28
C MET A 190 0.44 -5.26 20.74
N THR A 191 1.35 -4.34 20.47
CA THR A 191 1.16 -3.02 19.85
C THR A 191 1.95 -2.90 18.53
N ALA A 192 1.75 -1.82 17.77
CA ALA A 192 2.52 -1.61 16.54
C ALA A 192 4.01 -1.34 16.82
N SER A 193 4.35 -0.73 17.96
CA SER A 193 5.75 -0.53 18.37
C SER A 193 6.50 -1.85 18.54
N ASP A 194 5.83 -2.87 19.09
CA ASP A 194 6.41 -4.21 19.21
C ASP A 194 6.68 -4.81 17.82
N MET A 195 5.79 -4.59 16.85
CA MET A 195 6.01 -5.03 15.47
C MET A 195 7.19 -4.31 14.81
N VAL A 196 7.40 -3.02 15.09
CA VAL A 196 8.54 -2.26 14.57
C VAL A 196 9.87 -2.90 15.02
N SER A 197 9.95 -3.38 16.26
CA SER A 197 11.13 -4.09 16.77
C SER A 197 11.42 -5.41 16.05
N GLU A 198 10.42 -6.02 15.41
CA GLU A 198 10.57 -7.28 14.65
C GLU A 198 10.87 -7.06 13.16
N VAL A 199 10.90 -5.83 12.66
CA VAL A 199 11.08 -5.56 11.22
C VAL A 199 12.41 -6.09 10.72
N GLY A 200 13.50 -5.84 11.45
CA GLY A 200 14.84 -6.28 11.02
C GLY A 200 14.96 -7.81 10.95
N THR A 201 14.47 -8.51 11.97
CA THR A 201 14.48 -9.98 12.00
C THR A 201 13.57 -10.57 10.93
N ALA A 202 12.38 -9.98 10.72
CA ALA A 202 11.47 -10.35 9.65
C ALA A 202 12.08 -10.16 8.27
N PHE A 203 12.78 -9.05 8.04
CA PHE A 203 13.41 -8.70 6.77
C PHE A 203 14.47 -9.74 6.40
N ASN A 204 15.40 -10.03 7.32
CA ASN A 204 16.46 -11.00 7.07
C ASN A 204 15.89 -12.39 6.73
N LYS A 205 14.84 -12.81 7.46
CA LYS A 205 14.17 -14.09 7.25
C LYS A 205 13.46 -14.21 5.89
N LEU A 206 12.99 -13.09 5.33
CA LEU A 206 12.22 -13.09 4.09
C LEU A 206 13.07 -12.83 2.85
N PHE A 207 14.14 -12.04 2.98
CA PHE A 207 14.85 -11.48 1.82
C PHE A 207 16.36 -11.77 1.81
N GLU A 208 16.94 -12.26 2.91
CA GLU A 208 18.39 -12.50 3.02
C GLU A 208 18.75 -13.96 3.35
N THR A 209 17.76 -14.85 3.43
CA THR A 209 17.94 -16.31 3.64
C THR A 209 17.43 -17.09 2.45
#